data_AF-A0A1W6SRZ8-F1
#
_entry.id   AF-A0A1W6SRZ8-F1
#
_cell.length_a   1.000
_cell.length_b   1.000
_cell.length_c   1.000
_cell.angle_alpha   90.00
_cell.angle_beta   90.00
_cell.angle_gamma   90.00
#
_symmetry.space_group_name_H-M   'P 1'
#
loop_
_entity.id
_entity.type
_entity.pdbx_description
1 polymer ?
#
loop_
_entity_poly.entity_id
_entity_poly.type
_entity_poly.pdbx_seq_one_letter_code
_entity_poly.pdbx_strand_id
1 'polypeptide(L)'
;MAEMSTFDQTYELADILMENATKEQLAECARVLALNLAHHQIKHGEVPVDQTLALLRTFEPNEEHLDLLVDGMVNLIGVLLNVCNGSGETRH
;
A
#
# COMPACT_ATOMS: atom_id res chain seq x y z
N MET A 1 -5.70 15.93 14.21
CA MET A 1 -6.08 14.95 15.27
C MET A 1 -6.90 13.79 14.71
N ALA A 2 -7.94 14.03 13.89
CA ALA A 2 -8.68 12.93 13.26
C ALA A 2 -7.84 12.13 12.23
N GLU A 3 -7.03 12.81 11.41
CA GLU A 3 -6.27 12.14 10.34
C GLU A 3 -5.10 11.29 10.84
N MET A 4 -4.44 11.73 11.92
CA MET A 4 -3.42 10.92 12.60
C MET A 4 -4.03 9.64 13.17
N SER A 5 -5.26 9.70 13.69
CA SER A 5 -6.01 8.51 14.13
C SER A 5 -6.41 7.59 12.97
N THR A 6 -6.62 8.11 11.76
CA THR A 6 -6.94 7.30 10.57
C THR A 6 -5.69 6.66 9.98
N PHE A 7 -4.56 7.39 9.99
CA PHE A 7 -3.26 6.85 9.64
C PHE A 7 -2.89 5.66 10.53
N ASP A 8 -2.95 5.83 11.86
CA ASP A 8 -2.63 4.75 12.80
C ASP A 8 -3.49 3.49 12.55
N GLN A 9 -4.80 3.67 12.29
CA GLN A 9 -5.71 2.55 12.01
C GLN A 9 -5.43 1.83 10.69
N THR A 10 -5.15 2.58 9.62
CA THR A 10 -4.82 1.98 8.31
C THR A 10 -3.47 1.28 8.34
N TYR A 11 -2.50 1.83 9.08
CA TYR A 11 -1.21 1.21 9.28
C TYR A 11 -1.32 -0.09 10.10
N GLU A 12 -2.05 -0.07 11.22
CA GLU A 12 -2.28 -1.25 12.05
C GLU A 12 -2.99 -2.37 11.28
N LEU A 13 -4.02 -2.04 10.49
CA LEU A 13 -4.72 -3.03 9.67
C LEU A 13 -3.81 -3.61 8.58
N ALA A 14 -2.99 -2.78 7.93
CA ALA A 14 -2.03 -3.25 6.93
C ALA A 14 -1.04 -4.24 7.56
N ASP A 15 -0.50 -3.92 8.76
CA ASP A 15 0.41 -4.80 9.49
C ASP A 15 -0.25 -6.14 9.84
N ILE A 16 -1.47 -6.13 10.38
CA ILE A 16 -2.23 -7.36 10.68
C ILE A 16 -2.41 -8.22 9.42
N LEU A 17 -2.75 -7.60 8.29
CA LEU A 17 -2.94 -8.34 7.04
C LEU A 17 -1.62 -8.90 6.49
N MET A 18 -0.53 -8.15 6.62
CA MET A 18 0.80 -8.61 6.21
C MET A 18 1.31 -9.75 7.07
N GLU A 19 1.09 -9.71 8.39
CA GLU A 19 1.47 -10.78 9.32
C GLU A 19 0.71 -12.09 9.04
N ASN A 20 -0.55 -12.00 8.61
CA ASN A 20 -1.38 -13.16 8.27
C ASN A 20 -1.15 -13.70 6.85
N ALA A 21 -0.47 -12.94 5.99
CA ALA A 21 -0.22 -13.34 4.60
C ALA A 21 0.97 -14.30 4.49
N THR A 22 0.89 -15.27 3.58
CA THR A 22 2.05 -16.08 3.23
C THR A 22 3.07 -15.28 2.44
N LYS A 23 4.31 -15.76 2.39
CA LYS A 23 5.36 -15.14 1.57
C LYS A 23 4.96 -15.04 0.10
N GLU A 24 4.28 -16.05 -0.43
CA GLU A 24 3.79 -16.09 -1.80
C GLU A 24 2.70 -15.03 -2.04
N GLN A 25 1.79 -14.85 -1.08
CA GLN A 25 0.76 -13.81 -1.13
C GLN A 25 1.38 -12.41 -1.08
N LEU A 26 2.36 -12.18 -0.20
CA LEU A 26 3.09 -10.90 -0.16
C LEU A 26 3.84 -10.63 -1.47
N ALA A 27 4.47 -11.65 -2.05
CA ALA A 27 5.15 -11.53 -3.34
C ALA A 27 4.19 -11.24 -4.50
N GLU A 28 2.96 -11.77 -4.45
CA GLU A 28 1.91 -11.43 -5.41
C GLU A 28 1.39 -10.00 -5.19
N CYS A 29 1.18 -9.59 -3.94
CA CYS A 29 0.80 -8.20 -3.62
C CYS A 29 1.81 -7.19 -4.17
N ALA A 30 3.11 -7.46 -3.97
CA ALA A 30 4.17 -6.61 -4.49
C ALA A 30 4.15 -6.52 -6.03
N ARG A 31 3.87 -7.64 -6.71
CA ARG A 31 3.74 -7.66 -8.18
C ARG A 31 2.55 -6.84 -8.66
N VAL A 32 1.39 -6.96 -8.00
CA VAL A 32 0.19 -6.18 -8.34
C VAL A 32 0.44 -4.68 -8.12
N LEU A 33 1.06 -4.30 -7.00
CA LEU A 33 1.40 -2.90 -6.72
C LEU A 33 2.38 -2.31 -7.75
N ALA A 34 3.40 -3.09 -8.16
CA ALA A 34 4.32 -2.67 -9.21
C ALA A 34 3.61 -2.44 -10.56
N LEU A 35 2.64 -3.29 -10.90
CA LEU A 35 1.83 -3.11 -12.12
C LEU A 35 0.91 -1.90 -12.03
N ASN A 36 0.29 -1.64 -10.87
CA ASN A 36 -0.51 -0.45 -10.63
C ASN A 36 0.34 0.83 -10.76
N LEU A 37 1.55 0.82 -10.19
CA LEU A 37 2.50 1.94 -10.32
C LEU A 37 2.88 2.16 -11.80
N ALA A 38 3.26 1.12 -12.52
CA ALA A 38 3.60 1.22 -13.94
C ALA A 38 2.41 1.76 -14.77
N HIS A 39 1.19 1.28 -14.50
CA HIS A 39 -0.02 1.77 -15.16
C HIS A 39 -0.27 3.26 -14.92
N HIS A 40 -0.07 3.73 -13.69
CA HIS A 40 -0.16 5.15 -13.35
C HIS A 40 0.94 5.95 -14.07
N GLN A 41 2.19 5.47 -14.06
CA GLN A 41 3.32 6.17 -14.66
C GLN A 41 3.18 6.35 -16.18
N ILE A 42 2.60 5.36 -16.87
CA ILE A 42 2.30 5.47 -18.31
C ILE A 42 1.34 6.64 -18.60
N LYS A 43 0.43 6.96 -17.67
CA LYS A 43 -0.60 8.00 -17.84
C LYS A 43 -0.17 9.36 -17.31
N HIS A 44 0.64 9.39 -16.26
CA HIS A 44 0.89 10.60 -15.46
C HIS A 44 2.39 10.96 -15.34
N GLY A 45 3.28 10.14 -15.87
CA GLY A 45 4.73 10.31 -15.76
C GLY A 45 5.36 9.55 -14.60
N GLU A 46 6.69 9.51 -14.58
CA GLU A 46 7.45 8.76 -13.58
C GLU A 46 7.26 9.30 -12.17
N VAL A 47 7.20 8.39 -11.20
CA VAL A 47 7.22 8.71 -9.76
C VAL A 47 8.59 8.32 -9.22
N PRO A 48 9.46 9.28 -8.85
CA PRO A 48 10.80 8.98 -8.39
C PRO A 48 10.79 8.24 -7.05
N VAL A 49 11.32 7.02 -7.04
CA VAL A 49 11.35 6.15 -5.84
C VAL A 49 12.06 6.83 -4.67
N ASP A 50 13.13 7.57 -4.92
CA ASP A 50 13.88 8.29 -3.88
C ASP A 50 13.02 9.34 -3.15
N GLN A 51 12.07 9.97 -3.86
CA GLN A 51 11.15 10.93 -3.24
C GLN A 51 10.16 10.21 -2.34
N THR A 52 9.56 9.11 -2.79
CA THR A 52 8.67 8.29 -1.96
C THR A 52 9.38 7.75 -0.71
N LEU A 53 10.64 7.33 -0.85
CA LEU A 53 11.46 6.88 0.28
C LEU A 53 11.78 8.01 1.27
N ALA A 54 12.02 9.23 0.78
CA ALA A 54 12.23 10.39 1.64
C ALA A 54 10.98 10.72 2.46
N LEU A 55 9.80 10.62 1.86
CA LEU A 55 8.52 10.83 2.53
C LEU A 55 8.32 9.81 3.68
N LEU A 56 8.60 8.53 3.43
CA LEU A 56 8.53 7.48 4.47
C LEU A 56 9.51 7.69 5.64
N ARG A 57 10.62 8.39 5.41
CA ARG A 57 11.66 8.63 6.42
C ARG A 57 11.48 9.94 7.19
N THR A 58 10.48 10.73 6.83
CA THR A 58 10.25 12.04 7.46
C THR A 58 9.71 11.86 8.87
N PHE A 59 10.40 12.44 9.86
CA PHE A 59 10.08 12.29 11.28
C PHE A 59 8.78 13.00 11.71
N GLU A 60 8.39 14.06 11.00
CA GLU A 60 7.13 14.80 11.18
C GLU A 60 6.48 15.06 9.82
N PRO A 61 5.63 14.13 9.32
CA PRO A 61 4.90 14.36 8.07
C PRO A 61 3.92 15.54 8.22
N ASN A 62 3.84 16.37 7.19
CA ASN A 62 2.77 17.37 7.09
C ASN A 62 1.45 16.67 6.68
N GLU A 63 0.35 17.42 6.62
CA GLU A 63 -0.98 16.90 6.28
C GLU A 63 -0.98 16.20 4.90
N GLU A 64 -0.40 16.82 3.87
CA GLU A 64 -0.28 16.24 2.53
C GLU A 64 0.52 14.92 2.51
N HIS A 65 1.57 14.81 3.32
CA HIS A 65 2.35 13.58 3.46
C HIS A 65 1.55 12.50 4.21
N LEU A 66 0.77 12.88 5.23
CA LEU A 66 -0.09 11.95 5.94
C LEU A 66 -1.17 11.39 5.02
N ASP A 67 -1.81 12.23 4.22
CA ASP A 67 -2.81 11.80 3.22
C ASP A 67 -2.21 10.80 2.24
N LEU A 68 -1.02 11.10 1.71
CA LEU A 68 -0.33 10.19 0.79
C LEU A 68 -0.02 8.84 1.45
N LEU A 69 0.39 8.85 2.72
CA LEU A 69 0.68 7.63 3.47
C LEU A 69 -0.59 6.82 3.75
N VAL A 70 -1.69 7.47 4.14
CA VAL A 70 -3.01 6.84 4.33
C VAL A 70 -3.49 6.21 3.03
N ASP A 71 -3.48 6.95 1.92
CA ASP A 71 -3.89 6.46 0.61
C ASP A 71 -3.00 5.30 0.14
N GLY A 72 -1.70 5.38 0.40
CA GLY A 72 -0.74 4.30 0.18
C GLY A 72 -1.11 3.01 0.95
N MET A 73 -1.45 3.14 2.23
CA MET A 73 -1.89 2.00 3.06
C MET A 73 -3.24 1.45 2.62
N VAL A 74 -4.20 2.29 2.23
CA VAL A 74 -5.49 1.85 1.68
C VAL A 74 -5.29 1.03 0.41
N ASN A 75 -4.40 1.46 -0.49
CA ASN A 75 -4.05 0.69 -1.69
C ASN A 75 -3.43 -0.67 -1.33
N LEU A 76 -2.51 -0.71 -0.36
CA LEU A 76 -1.89 -1.95 0.12
C LEU A 76 -2.93 -2.90 0.73
N ILE A 77 -3.80 -2.41 1.62
CA ILE A 77 -4.90 -3.18 2.23
C ILE A 77 -5.80 -3.76 1.14
N GLY A 78 -6.19 -2.95 0.15
CA GLY A 78 -7.03 -3.41 -0.96
C GLY A 78 -6.40 -4.56 -1.75
N VAL A 79 -5.09 -4.49 -2.03
CA VAL A 79 -4.37 -5.57 -2.71
C VAL A 79 -4.22 -6.80 -1.81
N LEU A 80 -3.87 -6.63 -0.54
CA LEU A 80 -3.77 -7.72 0.44
C LEU A 80 -5.08 -8.48 0.57
N LEU A 81 -6.21 -7.78 0.73
CA LEU A 81 -7.52 -8.41 0.81
C LEU A 81 -7.86 -9.19 -0.47
N ASN A 82 -7.57 -8.63 -1.65
CA ASN A 82 -7.83 -9.33 -2.91
C ASN A 82 -6.97 -10.58 -3.08
N VAL A 83 -5.67 -10.51 -2.79
CA VAL A 83 -4.75 -11.65 -2.95
C VAL A 83 -5.00 -12.71 -1.87
N CYS A 84 -5.16 -12.31 -0.62
CA CYS A 84 -5.37 -13.23 0.50
C CYS A 84 -6.75 -13.91 0.43
N ASN A 85 -7.80 -13.20 0.03
CA ASN A 85 -9.14 -13.79 -0.12
C ASN A 85 -9.32 -14.52 -1.47
N GLY A 86 -8.64 -14.08 -2.53
CA GLY A 86 -8.68 -14.68 -3.86
C GLY A 86 -7.93 -16.02 -3.96
N SER A 87 -7.18 -16.40 -2.93
CA SER A 87 -6.51 -17.71 -2.82
C SER A 87 -7.51 -18.89 -2.71
N GLY A 88 -8.81 -18.62 -2.54
CA GLY A 88 -9.89 -19.61 -2.52
C GLY A 88 -10.64 -19.80 -3.85
N GLU A 89 -10.42 -18.95 -4.86
CA GLU A 89 -11.06 -19.11 -6.17
C GLU A 89 -10.10 -19.81 -7.13
N THR A 90 -10.19 -21.15 -7.13
CA THR A 90 -9.72 -21.97 -8.25
C THR A 90 -10.17 -21.34 -9.56
N ARG A 91 -9.19 -20.92 -10.37
CA ARG A 91 -9.36 -20.52 -11.77
C ARG A 91 -10.27 -21.52 -12.49
N HIS A 92 -11.37 -21.04 -13.05
CA HIS A 92 -12.20 -21.77 -14.02
C HIS A 92 -11.78 -21.43 -15.44
#